data_AF-F3FWW0-F1
#
_entry.id   AF-F3FWW0-F1
#
_cell.length_a   1.000
_cell.length_b   1.000
_cell.length_c   1.000
_cell.angle_alpha   90.00
_cell.angle_beta   90.00
_cell.angle_gamma   90.00
#
_symmetry.space_group_name_H-M   'P 1'
#
loop_
_entity.id
_entity.type
_entity.pdbx_description
1 polymer ?
#
loop_
_entity_poly.entity_id
_entity_poly.type
_entity_poly.pdbx_seq_one_letter_code
_entity_poly.pdbx_strand_id
1 'polypeptide(L)' 'MLGDIDEPTLPFGLHDVQGDGSAIAQASLALDSALSQRLRVQARQLGVSAASLIHLAFAQMLGRLSGREQVVFGTILMGR' A
#
# COMPACT_ATOMS: atom_id res chain seq x y z
N MET A 1 5.05 -15.40 10.97
CA MET A 1 5.53 -14.11 10.41
C MET A 1 4.41 -13.05 10.39
N LEU A 2 3.66 -12.95 11.48
CA LEU A 2 2.80 -11.81 11.87
C LEU A 2 2.64 -11.74 13.41
N GLY A 3 3.12 -12.75 14.15
CA GLY A 3 2.93 -12.87 15.61
C GLY A 3 3.75 -11.88 16.42
N ASP A 4 4.71 -11.19 15.79
CA ASP A 4 5.53 -10.15 16.42
C ASP A 4 4.94 -8.74 16.23
N ILE A 5 3.74 -8.63 15.63
CA ILE A 5 3.05 -7.36 15.38
C ILE A 5 1.96 -7.22 16.45
N ASP A 6 2.22 -6.31 17.38
CA ASP A 6 1.41 -6.07 18.57
C ASP A 6 0.39 -4.93 18.41
N GLU A 7 0.65 -3.99 17.49
CA GLU A 7 -0.17 -2.81 17.26
C GLU A 7 -0.60 -2.67 15.78
N PRO A 8 -1.83 -2.18 15.53
CA PRO A 8 -2.38 -2.02 14.19
C PRO A 8 -1.72 -0.90 13.39
N THR A 9 -1.78 -0.99 12.06
CA THR A 9 -1.42 0.11 11.15
C THR A 9 -2.63 1.05 11.02
N LEU A 10 -2.62 2.16 11.76
CA LEU A 10 -3.71 3.13 11.81
C LEU A 10 -3.28 4.49 11.25
N PRO A 11 -3.36 4.71 9.93
CA PRO A 11 -3.10 6.03 9.35
C PRO A 11 -4.00 7.08 9.98
N PHE A 12 -3.44 8.21 10.38
CA PHE A 12 -4.17 9.32 11.00
C PHE A 12 -4.89 8.95 12.33
N GLY A 13 -4.55 7.83 12.97
CA GLY A 13 -5.24 7.38 14.19
C GLY A 13 -6.70 6.98 13.97
N LEU A 14 -7.09 6.62 12.74
CA LEU A 14 -8.45 6.19 12.43
C LEU A 14 -8.71 4.78 12.96
N HIS A 15 -9.28 4.68 14.15
CA HIS A 15 -9.63 3.41 14.80
C HIS A 15 -10.98 2.84 14.32
N ASP A 16 -11.93 3.72 14.01
CA ASP A 16 -13.27 3.32 13.61
C ASP A 16 -13.43 3.39 12.09
N VAL A 17 -13.27 2.23 11.46
CA VAL A 17 -13.45 2.03 10.01
C VAL A 17 -14.62 1.08 9.71
N GLN A 18 -15.44 0.76 10.71
CA GLN A 18 -16.61 -0.10 10.56
C GLN A 18 -17.82 0.74 10.11
N GLY A 19 -17.90 0.96 8.80
CA GLY A 19 -19.04 1.61 8.15
C GLY A 19 -19.39 0.95 6.82
N ASP A 20 -20.47 1.40 6.19
CA ASP A 20 -20.88 0.94 4.85
C ASP A 20 -20.04 1.53 3.70
N GLY A 21 -19.01 2.32 4.05
CA GLY A 21 -18.11 2.96 3.09
C GLY A 21 -18.67 4.22 2.42
N SER A 22 -19.89 4.65 2.75
CA SER A 22 -20.55 5.80 2.12
C SER A 22 -19.84 7.14 2.33
N ALA A 23 -19.05 7.26 3.41
CA ALA A 23 -18.26 8.45 3.73
C ALA A 23 -16.83 8.42 3.15
N ILE A 24 -16.44 7.39 2.40
CA ILE A 24 -15.08 7.27 1.86
C ILE A 24 -14.93 8.20 0.64
N ALA A 25 -14.10 9.22 0.78
CA ALA A 25 -13.66 10.03 -0.36
C ALA A 25 -12.61 9.28 -1.19
N GLN A 26 -12.80 9.20 -2.51
CA GLN A 26 -11.84 8.59 -3.42
C GLN A 26 -10.99 9.66 -4.10
N ALA A 27 -9.68 9.44 -4.11
CA ALA A 27 -8.74 10.18 -4.94
C ALA A 27 -8.12 9.23 -5.99
N SER A 28 -7.90 9.74 -7.20
CA SER A 28 -7.18 9.04 -8.24
C SER A 28 -6.12 9.97 -8.83
N LEU A 29 -4.89 9.47 -8.91
CA LEU A 29 -3.78 10.17 -9.55
C LEU A 29 -3.12 9.22 -10.54
N ALA A 30 -3.17 9.59 -11.82
CA ALA A 30 -2.46 8.87 -12.85
C ALA A 30 -0.95 9.13 -12.71
N LEU A 31 -0.16 8.06 -12.78
CA LEU A 31 1.28 8.19 -12.92
C LEU A 31 1.61 8.59 -14.35
N ASP A 32 2.56 9.51 -14.50
CA ASP A 32 3.10 9.86 -15.80
C ASP A 32 3.59 8.60 -16.56
N SER A 33 3.44 8.64 -17.88
CA SER A 33 3.76 7.52 -18.77
C SER A 33 5.24 7.11 -18.69
N ALA A 34 6.16 8.07 -18.62
CA ALA A 34 7.59 7.81 -18.55
C ALA A 34 7.99 7.27 -17.17
N LEU A 35 7.38 7.78 -16.10
CA LEU A 35 7.55 7.21 -14.75
C LEU A 35 7.05 5.75 -14.71
N SER A 36 5.88 5.50 -15.27
CA SER A 36 5.29 4.16 -15.33
C SER A 36 6.17 3.17 -16.08
N GLN A 37 6.79 3.59 -17.19
CA GLN A 37 7.72 2.77 -17.95
C GLN A 37 9.00 2.47 -17.14
N ARG A 38 9.57 3.49 -16.50
CA ARG A 38 10.76 3.33 -15.65
C ARG A 38 10.52 2.35 -14.50
N LEU A 39 9.39 2.46 -13.80
CA LEU A 39 9.03 1.52 -12.73
C LEU A 39 8.96 0.07 -13.23
N ARG A 40 8.38 -0.17 -14.41
CA ARG A 40 8.34 -1.52 -15.00
C ARG A 40 9.72 -2.04 -15.40
N VAL A 41 10.60 -1.19 -15.91
CA VAL A 41 11.99 -1.57 -16.21
C VAL A 41 12.72 -1.97 -14.94
N GLN A 42 12.61 -1.16 -13.88
CA GLN A 42 13.22 -1.44 -12.58
C GLN A 42 12.69 -2.73 -11.95
N ALA A 43 11.36 -2.94 -11.97
CA ALA A 43 10.75 -4.18 -11.48
C ALA A 43 11.34 -5.42 -12.18
N ARG A 44 11.47 -5.37 -13.52
CA ARG A 44 12.08 -6.45 -14.30
C ARG A 44 13.55 -6.70 -13.93
N GLN A 45 14.34 -5.63 -13.78
CA GLN A 45 15.74 -5.73 -13.38
C GLN A 45 15.91 -6.35 -11.98
N LEU A 46 14.98 -6.06 -11.08
CA LEU A 46 14.95 -6.59 -9.72
C LEU A 46 14.28 -7.97 -9.61
N GLY A 47 13.75 -8.52 -10.71
CA GLY A 47 13.06 -9.82 -10.71
C GLY A 47 11.72 -9.82 -9.96
N VAL A 48 11.08 -8.66 -9.77
CA VAL A 48 9.81 -8.51 -9.06
C VAL A 48 8.70 -7.98 -9.97
N SER A 49 7.46 -8.05 -9.51
CA SER A 49 6.34 -7.45 -10.23
C SER A 49 6.29 -5.93 -10.02
N ALA A 50 5.68 -5.20 -10.96
CA ALA A 50 5.38 -3.77 -10.73
C ALA A 50 4.45 -3.58 -9.53
N ALA A 51 3.52 -4.51 -9.28
CA ALA A 51 2.65 -4.48 -8.11
C ALA A 51 3.45 -4.53 -6.79
N SER A 52 4.54 -5.30 -6.73
CA SER A 52 5.44 -5.35 -5.56
C SER A 52 6.06 -3.98 -5.25
N LEU A 53 6.48 -3.22 -6.27
CA LEU A 53 6.99 -1.86 -6.08
C LEU A 53 5.89 -0.90 -5.59
N ILE A 54 4.67 -1.05 -6.11
CA ILE A 54 3.54 -0.23 -5.67
C ILE A 54 3.14 -0.58 -4.23
N HIS A 55 3.10 -1.85 -3.85
CA HIS A 55 2.87 -2.27 -2.47
C HIS A 55 3.96 -1.71 -1.54
N LEU A 56 5.23 -1.73 -1.94
CA LEU A 56 6.31 -1.11 -1.16
C LEU A 56 6.12 0.41 -1.00
N ALA A 57 5.73 1.12 -2.07
CA ALA A 57 5.44 2.54 -1.98
C ALA A 57 4.26 2.83 -1.03
N PHE A 58 3.22 2.00 -1.07
CA PHE A 58 2.07 2.11 -0.16
C PHE A 58 2.44 1.80 1.29
N ALA A 59 3.26 0.77 1.52
CA ALA A 59 3.79 0.43 2.83
C ALA A 59 4.55 1.59 3.46
N GLN A 60 5.44 2.24 2.70
CA GLN A 60 6.18 3.40 3.17
C GLN A 60 5.28 4.60 3.47
N MET A 61 4.25 4.83 2.65
CA MET A 61 3.27 5.89 2.90
C MET A 61 2.50 5.60 4.20
N LEU A 62 1.97 4.40 4.37
CA LEU A 62 1.26 3.99 5.59
C LEU A 62 2.15 4.10 6.82
N GLY A 63 3.41 3.65 6.75
CA GLY A 63 4.35 3.73 7.87
C GLY A 63 4.54 5.17 8.35
N ARG A 64 4.70 6.11 7.41
CA ARG A 64 4.79 7.54 7.73
C ARG A 64 3.49 8.10 8.31
N LEU A 65 2.34 7.73 7.76
CA LEU A 65 1.03 8.22 8.20
C LEU A 65 0.58 7.62 9.54
N SER A 66 1.09 6.45 9.90
CA SER A 66 0.81 5.76 11.16
C SER A 66 1.90 5.96 12.22
N GLY A 67 3.02 6.60 11.88
CA GLY A 67 4.19 6.71 12.77
C GLY A 67 4.83 5.35 13.09
N ARG A 68 4.77 4.39 12.16
CA ARG A 68 5.26 3.01 12.34
C ARG A 68 6.34 2.65 11.32
N GLU A 69 7.31 1.86 11.77
CA GLU A 69 8.29 1.23 10.87
C GLU A 69 7.77 -0.06 10.25
N GLN A 70 6.99 -0.83 11.03
CA GLN A 70 6.36 -2.07 10.57
C GLN A 70 4.87 -1.82 10.31
N VAL A 71 4.44 -2.14 9.09
CA VAL A 71 3.05 -2.00 8.67
C VAL A 71 2.49 -3.30 8.10
N VAL A 72 1.18 -3.50 8.29
CA VAL A 72 0.42 -4.61 7.74
C VAL A 72 -0.78 -4.05 7.01
N PHE A 73 -0.97 -4.48 5.77
CA PHE A 73 -2.17 -4.22 5.00
C PHE A 73 -2.40 -5.35 4.00
N GLY A 74 -3.67 -5.58 3.67
CA GLY A 74 -4.08 -6.58 2.69
C GLY A 74 -4.09 -6.04 1.28
N THR A 75 -3.94 -6.93 0.30
CA THR A 75 -4.13 -6.64 -1.12
C THR A 75 -5.00 -7.76 -1.68
N ILE A 76 -5.88 -7.44 -2.62
CA ILE A 76 -6.67 -8.48 -3.30
C ILE A 76 -5.82 -9.01 -4.45
N LEU A 77 -5.47 -10.29 -4.40
CA LEU A 77 -5.03 -11.01 -5.59
C LEU A 77 -6.27 -11.60 -6.26
N MET A 78 -6.40 -11.41 -7.58
CA MET A 78 -7.38 -12.17 -8.34
C MET A 78 -6.96 -13.65 -8.31
N GLY A 79 -7.70 -14.44 -7.54
CA GLY A 79 -7.67 -15.90 -7.59
C GLY A 79 -8.50 -16.42 -8.77
N ARG A 80 -8.18 -17.64 -9.21
CA ARG A 80 -9.01 -18.40 -10.16
C ARG A 80 -10.17 -19.07 -9.43
#